data_AF-A0A329Y640-F1
#
_entry.id   AF-A0A329Y640-F1
#
_cell.length_a   1.000
_cell.length_b   1.000
_cell.length_c   1.000
_cell.angle_alpha   90.00
_cell.angle_beta   90.00
_cell.angle_gamma   90.00
#
_symmetry.space_group_name_H-M   'P 1'
#
loop_
_entity.id
_entity.type
_entity.pdbx_description
1 polymer ?
#
loop_
_entity_poly.entity_id
_entity_poly.type
_entity_poly.pdbx_seq_one_letter_code
_entity_poly.pdbx_strand_id
1 'polypeptide(L)' 'MNVIQLPLVRRSDRDPEPAFCTSDHRGRAMFRFLADYRIDGRTFGISFWAYDLADAERRVASMRANLSLQGQIFCRV' A
#
# COMPACT_ATOMS: atom_id res chain seq x y z
N MET A 1 2.05 -5.28 -19.63
CA MET A 1 2.39 -3.97 -19.04
C MET A 1 1.15 -3.49 -18.30
N ASN A 2 1.15 -3.56 -16.96
CA ASN A 2 -0.01 -3.15 -16.17
C ASN A 2 0.11 -1.66 -15.86
N VAL A 3 -0.81 -0.86 -16.39
CA VAL A 3 -0.94 0.56 -16.08
C VAL A 3 -1.84 0.69 -14.86
N ILE A 4 -1.29 1.14 -13.73
CA ILE A 4 -2.08 1.45 -12.53
C ILE A 4 -2.60 2.88 -12.71
N GLN A 5 -3.88 3.01 -13.09
CA GLN A 5 -4.56 4.30 -13.06
C GLN A 5 -5.10 4.56 -11.65
N LEU A 6 -4.55 5.58 -11.00
CA LEU A 6 -5.09 6.07 -9.73
C LEU A 6 -6.18 7.11 -10.03
N PRO A 7 -7.44 6.87 -9.64
CA PRO A 7 -8.46 7.90 -9.73
C PRO A 7 -8.10 9.09 -8.83
N LEU A 8 -8.46 10.30 -9.27
CA LEU A 8 -8.25 11.55 -8.52
C LEU A 8 -8.97 11.55 -7.16
N VAL A 9 -10.02 10.74 -7.03
CA VAL A 9 -10.73 10.45 -5.79
C VAL A 9 -10.16 9.17 -5.19
N ARG A 10 -9.74 9.20 -3.92
CA ARG A 10 -9.43 8.00 -3.12
C ARG A 10 -10.73 7.23 -2.87
N ARG A 11 -11.23 6.54 -3.90
CA ARG A 11 -12.57 5.92 -3.88
C ARG A 11 -12.63 4.71 -2.95
N SER A 12 -13.68 4.64 -2.14
CA SER A 12 -14.12 3.49 -1.34
C SER A 12 -15.19 2.63 -2.02
N ASP A 13 -15.76 3.09 -3.15
CA ASP A 13 -17.11 2.64 -3.57
C ASP A 13 -17.12 1.60 -4.70
N ARG A 14 -15.95 1.10 -5.12
CA ARG A 14 -15.85 -0.09 -5.96
C ARG A 14 -15.01 -1.11 -5.22
N ASP A 15 -15.55 -2.31 -5.05
CA ASP A 15 -14.80 -3.44 -4.54
C ASP A 15 -13.54 -3.60 -5.42
N PRO A 16 -12.33 -3.59 -4.81
CA PRO A 16 -11.11 -3.82 -5.56
C PRO A 16 -11.14 -5.22 -6.21
N GLU A 17 -10.42 -5.39 -7.32
CA GLU A 17 -10.30 -6.71 -7.92
C GLU A 17 -9.74 -7.73 -6.89
N PRO A 18 -10.08 -9.02 -6.99
CA PRO A 18 -9.67 -10.01 -5.99
C PRO A 18 -8.16 -10.06 -5.72
N ALA A 19 -7.32 -9.72 -6.71
CA ALA A 19 -5.87 -9.63 -6.55
C ALA A 19 -5.40 -8.49 -5.62
N PHE A 20 -6.26 -7.50 -5.36
CA PHE A 20 -6.03 -6.37 -4.46
C PHE A 20 -6.85 -6.47 -3.17
N CYS A 21 -7.41 -7.65 -2.92
CA CYS A 21 -8.09 -8.01 -1.68
C CYS A 21 -7.33 -9.18 -1.03
N THR A 22 -7.18 -9.15 0.29
CA THR A 22 -6.66 -10.28 1.07
C THR A 22 -7.38 -10.31 2.42
N SER A 23 -7.03 -11.25 3.28
CA SER A 23 -7.49 -11.29 4.67
C SER A 23 -6.32 -11.45 5.61
N ASP A 24 -6.43 -10.85 6.80
CA ASP A 24 -5.46 -11.08 7.87
C ASP A 24 -5.66 -12.47 8.51
N HIS A 25 -4.83 -12.77 9.52
CA HIS A 25 -4.89 -14.03 10.28
C HIS A 25 -6.22 -14.27 11.02
N ARG A 26 -7.09 -13.26 11.14
CA ARG A 26 -8.43 -13.35 11.76
C ARG A 26 -9.55 -13.36 10.72
N GLY A 27 -9.23 -13.40 9.44
CA GLY A 27 -10.22 -13.34 8.35
C GLY A 27 -10.77 -11.95 8.10
N ARG A 28 -10.18 -10.88 8.66
CA ARG A 28 -10.62 -9.51 8.37
C ARG A 28 -10.06 -9.08 7.02
N ALA A 29 -10.93 -8.59 6.14
CA ALA A 29 -10.58 -8.10 4.82
C ALA A 29 -9.56 -6.96 4.87
N MET A 30 -8.56 -7.01 4.01
CA MET A 30 -7.58 -5.96 3.77
C MET A 30 -7.51 -5.67 2.27
N PHE A 31 -7.19 -4.43 1.94
CA PHE A 31 -7.10 -3.94 0.58
C PHE A 31 -5.69 -3.41 0.28
N ARG A 32 -5.27 -3.53 -0.98
CA ARG A 32 -3.95 -3.04 -1.41
C ARG A 32 -4.02 -1.52 -1.62
N PHE A 33 -3.25 -0.78 -0.84
CA PHE A 33 -3.04 0.66 -1.02
C PHE A 33 -1.68 0.93 -1.64
N LEU A 34 -1.59 2.03 -2.39
CA LEU A 34 -0.35 2.57 -2.94
C LEU A 34 -0.13 3.94 -2.29
N ALA A 35 1.07 4.15 -1.75
CA ALA A 35 1.57 5.47 -1.40
C ALA A 35 2.80 5.77 -2.27
N ASP A 36 3.02 7.04 -2.59
CA ASP A 36 4.20 7.49 -3.30
C ASP A 36 4.98 8.54 -2.52
N TYR A 37 6.26 8.65 -2.84
CA TYR A 37 7.14 9.69 -2.35
C TYR A 37 8.10 10.11 -3.45
N ARG A 38 8.70 11.30 -3.28
CA ARG A 38 9.65 11.87 -4.23
C ARG A 38 11.06 11.84 -3.66
N ILE A 39 12.01 11.42 -4.48
CA ILE A 39 13.45 11.48 -4.20
C ILE A 39 14.19 11.66 -5.53
N ASP A 40 15.20 12.52 -5.55
CA ASP A 40 16.01 12.83 -6.75
C ASP A 40 15.19 13.19 -8.00
N GLY A 41 14.12 13.96 -7.80
CA GLY A 41 13.23 14.41 -8.87
C GLY A 41 12.32 13.32 -9.46
N ARG A 42 12.38 12.09 -8.94
CA ARG A 42 11.58 10.93 -9.38
C ARG A 42 10.52 10.57 -8.34
N THR A 43 9.45 9.94 -8.79
CA THR A 43 8.38 9.40 -7.93
C THR A 43 8.57 7.90 -7.77
N PHE A 44 8.56 7.43 -6.52
CA PHE A 44 8.64 6.01 -6.16
C PHE A 44 7.38 5.61 -5.43
N GLY A 45 6.84 4.42 -5.75
CA GLY A 45 5.64 3.87 -5.14
C GLY A 45 5.95 2.74 -4.18
N ILE A 46 5.26 2.73 -3.03
CA ILE A 46 5.24 1.63 -2.07
C ILE A 46 3.80 1.15 -1.97
N SER A 47 3.58 -0.14 -2.24
CA SER A 47 2.28 -0.75 -2.03
C SER A 47 2.27 -1.61 -0.77
N PHE A 48 1.18 -1.53 -0.02
CA PHE A 48 1.00 -2.19 1.28
C PHE A 48 -0.47 -2.55 1.51
N TRP A 49 -0.74 -3.41 2.48
CA TRP A 49 -2.10 -3.83 2.85
C TRP A 49 -2.62 -2.98 4.01
N ALA A 50 -3.86 -2.51 3.93
CA ALA A 50 -4.55 -1.81 5.01
C ALA A 50 -6.05 -2.17 5.03
N TYR A 51 -6.72 -1.93 6.16
CA TYR A 51 -8.13 -2.33 6.33
C TYR A 51 -9.12 -1.39 5.62
N ASP A 52 -8.78 -0.11 5.54
CA ASP A 52 -9.58 0.95 4.95
C ASP A 52 -8.67 2.16 4.69
N LEU A 53 -9.22 3.24 4.14
CA LEU A 53 -8.47 4.46 3.85
C LEU A 53 -7.89 5.10 5.12
N ALA A 54 -8.62 5.10 6.24
CA ALA A 54 -8.14 5.70 7.48
C ALA A 54 -6.95 4.92 8.07
N ASP A 55 -6.98 3.59 7.99
CA ASP A 55 -5.85 2.74 8.35
C ASP A 55 -4.66 2.96 7.42
N ALA A 56 -4.89 3.09 6.11
CA ALA A 56 -3.85 3.39 5.15
C ALA A 56 -3.16 4.74 5.47
N GLU A 57 -3.93 5.78 5.78
CA GLU A 57 -3.40 7.09 6.15
C GLU A 57 -2.60 7.05 7.46
N ARG A 58 -3.09 6.34 8.50
CA ARG A 58 -2.34 6.15 9.75
C ARG A 58 -1.00 5.44 9.52
N ARG A 59 -0.97 4.41 8.67
CA ARG A 59 0.26 3.69 8.33
C ARG A 59 1.25 4.60 7.60
N VAL A 60 0.79 5.40 6.63
CA VAL A 60 1.65 6.39 5.94
C VAL A 60 2.18 7.43 6.91
N ALA A 61 1.36 7.92 7.84
CA ALA A 61 1.80 8.84 8.88
C ALA A 61 2.91 8.22 9.75
N SER A 62 2.74 6.96 10.18
CA SER A 62 3.80 6.23 10.90
C SER A 62 5.06 6.06 10.03
N MET A 63 4.92 5.68 8.76
CA MET A 63 6.07 5.54 7.86
C MET A 63 6.88 6.84 7.78
N ARG A 64 6.22 7.99 7.65
CA ARG A 64 6.91 9.29 7.64
C ARG A 64 7.62 9.60 8.95
N ALA A 65 7.06 9.16 10.08
CA ALA A 65 7.58 9.45 11.41
C ALA A 65 8.70 8.50 11.86
N ASN A 66 8.66 7.23 11.48
CA ASN A 66 9.51 6.19 12.10
C ASN A 66 9.92 5.02 11.17
N LEU A 67 9.76 5.12 9.85
CA LEU A 67 10.20 4.05 8.95
C LEU A 67 11.72 3.87 9.01
N SER A 68 12.15 2.62 9.21
CA SER A 68 13.55 2.24 9.30
C SER A 68 13.89 1.12 8.32
N LEU A 69 14.99 1.26 7.58
CA LEU A 69 15.49 0.22 6.67
C LEU A 69 15.97 -1.00 7.47
N GLN A 70 15.40 -2.18 7.19
CA GLN A 70 15.77 -3.45 7.87
C GLN A 70 16.81 -4.27 7.09
N GLY A 71 17.33 -3.74 5.98
CA GLY A 71 18.25 -4.44 5.09
C GLY A 71 17.55 -5.07 3.89
N GLN A 72 18.28 -5.96 3.20
CA GLN A 72 17.82 -6.64 1.99
C GLN A 72 17.08 -7.93 2.34
N ILE A 73 15.96 -8.18 1.67
CA ILE A 73 15.24 -9.45 1.77
C ILE A 73 15.95 -10.49 0.90
N PHE A 74 16.29 -11.64 1.49
CA PHE A 74 16.82 -12.80 0.77
C PHE A 74 15.80 -13.94 0.84
N CYS A 75 15.53 -14.57 -0.30
CA CYS A 75 14.83 -15.85 -0.34
C CYS A 75 15.84 -16.90 -0.81
N ARG A 76 16.09 -17.92 0.00
CA ARG A 76 16.80 -19.12 -0.47
C ARG A 76 15.75 -20.09 -0.99
N VAL A 77 15.89 -20.45 -2.25
CA VAL A 77 15.08 -21.48 -2.92
C VAL A 77 15.63 -22.85 -2.55
#